data_AF-A0A814B8U9-F1
#
_entry.id   AF-A0A814B8U9-F1
#
_cell.length_a   1.000
_cell.length_b   1.000
_cell.length_c   1.000
_cell.angle_alpha   90.00
_cell.angle_beta   90.00
_cell.angle_gamma   90.00
#
_symmetry.space_group_name_H-M   'P 1'
#
loop_
_entity.id
_entity.type
_entity.pdbx_description
1 polymer ?
#
loop_
_entity_poly.entity_id
_entity_poly.type
_entity_poly.pdbx_seq_one_letter_code
_entity_poly.pdbx_strand_id
1 'polypeptide(L)'
;MRVGEIDTLNERYYAEILFEASWEEPKLKGLQKKPFDSTVYWTPQLELVNGIGELHDTIMYSVRHDRQGVATVTEHHKLKGTLWERMELQYFPLDVQDLSISITTSHSSKEMIFVKNFHKPSGADRRVFTDEQEWYLFENVDIETTERIEEYVEDENNYSVVTCSCHAAR
;
A
#
# COMPACT_ATOMS: atom_id res chain seq x y z
N MET A 1 3.64 6.50 6.35
CA MET A 1 4.46 5.32 6.67
C MET A 1 5.33 5.62 7.88
N ARG A 2 5.58 4.64 8.74
CA ARG A 2 6.53 4.71 9.86
C ARG A 2 7.56 3.62 9.67
N VAL A 3 8.81 3.99 9.54
CA VAL A 3 9.93 3.05 9.36
C VAL A 3 10.50 2.72 10.74
N GLY A 4 10.81 1.44 10.97
CA GLY A 4 11.50 0.94 12.15
C GLY A 4 12.96 0.65 11.85
N GLU A 5 13.45 -0.48 12.35
CA GLU A 5 14.81 -0.98 12.08
C GLU A 5 15.00 -1.31 10.58
N ILE A 6 16.12 -0.88 10.02
CA ILE A 6 16.57 -1.20 8.66
C ILE A 6 17.73 -2.19 8.78
N ASP A 7 17.54 -3.42 8.31
CA ASP A 7 18.51 -4.50 8.38
C ASP A 7 19.14 -4.70 7.00
N THR A 8 20.24 -3.98 6.74
CA THR A 8 20.90 -4.01 5.44
C THR A 8 21.54 -5.35 5.11
N LEU A 9 21.85 -6.18 6.12
CA LEU A 9 22.46 -7.49 5.94
C LEU A 9 21.44 -8.51 5.42
N ASN A 10 20.20 -8.41 5.91
CA ASN A 10 19.11 -9.33 5.55
C ASN A 10 18.12 -8.72 4.54
N GLU A 11 18.43 -7.56 3.94
CA GLU A 11 17.63 -6.94 2.89
C GLU A 11 16.16 -6.78 3.29
N ARG A 12 15.94 -6.20 4.48
CA ARG A 12 14.60 -6.05 5.06
C ARG A 12 14.51 -4.85 5.97
N TYR A 13 13.29 -4.42 6.22
CA TYR A 13 13.01 -3.37 7.19
C TYR A 13 11.65 -3.60 7.87
N TYR A 14 11.49 -3.08 9.09
CA TYR A 14 10.21 -3.10 9.79
C TYR A 14 9.42 -1.81 9.49
N ALA A 15 8.10 -1.91 9.32
CA ALA A 15 7.26 -0.72 9.16
C ALA A 15 5.84 -0.86 9.73
N GLU A 16 5.28 0.30 10.10
CA GLU A 16 3.84 0.51 10.30
C GLU A 16 3.31 1.40 9.18
N ILE A 17 2.36 0.90 8.40
CA ILE A 17 1.86 1.52 7.18
C ILE A 17 0.35 1.73 7.32
N LEU A 18 -0.08 2.94 6.98
CA LEU A 18 -1.48 3.30 6.85
C LEU A 18 -1.71 3.64 5.38
N PHE A 19 -2.64 2.93 4.74
CA PHE A 19 -3.05 3.23 3.38
C PHE A 19 -4.57 3.05 3.25
N GLU A 20 -5.13 3.68 2.21
CA GLU A 20 -6.55 3.61 1.91
C GLU A 20 -6.76 3.33 0.42
N ALA A 21 -7.78 2.52 0.12
CA ALA A 21 -8.29 2.33 -1.23
C ALA A 21 -9.76 2.74 -1.25
N SER A 22 -10.21 3.39 -2.32
CA SER A 22 -11.60 3.83 -2.45
C SER A 22 -12.18 3.49 -3.80
N TRP A 23 -13.45 3.10 -3.81
CA TRP A 23 -14.20 2.80 -5.03
C TRP A 23 -15.65 3.24 -4.87
N GLU A 24 -16.35 3.39 -6.00
CA GLU A 24 -17.80 3.60 -5.99
C GLU A 24 -18.52 2.26 -5.88
N GLU A 25 -19.53 2.17 -5.00
CA GLU A 25 -20.38 0.99 -4.85
C GLU A 25 -21.82 1.30 -5.25
N PRO A 26 -22.21 0.99 -6.50
CA PRO A 26 -23.54 1.30 -7.03
C PRO A 26 -24.69 0.69 -6.23
N LYS A 27 -24.50 -0.49 -5.60
CA LYS A 27 -25.55 -1.17 -4.83
C LYS A 27 -25.92 -0.44 -3.54
N LEU A 28 -25.07 0.48 -3.08
CA LEU A 28 -25.30 1.32 -1.91
C LEU A 28 -25.95 2.67 -2.24
N LYS A 29 -26.24 2.95 -3.51
CA LYS A 29 -26.87 4.21 -3.93
C LYS A 29 -28.24 4.38 -3.29
N GLY A 30 -28.42 5.51 -2.59
CA GLY A 30 -29.68 5.84 -1.90
C GLY A 30 -29.93 5.08 -0.59
N LEU A 31 -29.09 4.11 -0.22
CA LEU A 31 -29.17 3.39 1.05
C LEU A 31 -28.39 4.14 2.14
N GLN A 32 -29.00 5.20 2.67
CA GLN A 32 -28.42 5.97 3.77
C GLN A 32 -28.38 5.10 5.04
N LYS A 33 -27.22 5.07 5.74
CA LYS A 33 -26.98 4.48 7.08
C LYS A 33 -26.80 2.96 7.21
N LYS A 34 -26.70 2.17 6.13
CA LYS A 34 -26.27 0.76 6.28
C LYS A 34 -24.75 0.68 6.46
N PRO A 35 -24.24 -0.10 7.42
CA PRO A 35 -22.81 -0.38 7.49
C PRO A 35 -22.38 -1.18 6.24
N PHE A 36 -21.15 -0.95 5.79
CA PHE A 36 -20.55 -1.77 4.74
C PHE A 36 -20.25 -3.17 5.29
N ASP A 37 -20.63 -4.20 4.55
CA ASP A 37 -20.38 -5.60 4.88
C ASP A 37 -19.56 -6.23 3.76
N SER A 38 -18.27 -6.45 4.02
CA SER A 38 -17.32 -7.01 3.06
C SER A 38 -17.62 -8.46 2.66
N THR A 39 -18.54 -9.13 3.36
CA THR A 39 -19.00 -10.49 2.99
C THR A 39 -20.12 -10.47 1.95
N VAL A 40 -20.76 -9.31 1.75
CA VAL A 40 -21.92 -9.13 0.86
C VAL A 40 -21.58 -8.29 -0.36
N TYR A 41 -20.78 -7.24 -0.17
CA TYR A 41 -20.39 -6.31 -1.22
C TYR A 41 -19.03 -6.67 -1.81
N TRP A 42 -18.78 -6.17 -3.02
CA TRP A 42 -17.50 -6.36 -3.67
C TRP A 42 -16.40 -5.61 -2.90
N THR A 43 -15.22 -6.21 -2.81
CA THR A 43 -14.01 -5.60 -2.26
C THR A 43 -12.85 -5.75 -3.24
N PRO A 44 -11.86 -4.86 -3.21
CA PRO A 44 -10.71 -4.92 -4.11
C PRO A 44 -9.72 -6.04 -3.79
N GLN A 45 -9.92 -6.82 -2.72
CA GLN A 45 -9.07 -7.96 -2.34
C GLN A 45 -7.57 -7.62 -2.40
N LEU A 46 -7.15 -6.62 -1.62
CA LEU A 46 -5.78 -6.13 -1.63
C LEU A 46 -4.83 -7.12 -0.96
N GLU A 47 -3.66 -7.28 -1.56
CA GLU A 47 -2.62 -8.17 -1.08
C GLU A 47 -1.27 -7.46 -1.06
N LEU A 48 -0.46 -7.74 -0.03
CA LEU A 48 0.88 -7.23 0.06
C LEU A 48 1.87 -8.17 -0.64
N VAL A 49 2.69 -7.61 -1.55
CA VAL A 49 3.61 -8.39 -2.38
C VAL A 49 4.93 -8.70 -1.66
N ASN A 50 5.51 -7.71 -0.97
CA ASN A 50 6.86 -7.81 -0.39
C ASN A 50 6.88 -8.02 1.13
N GLY A 51 5.79 -8.54 1.70
CA GLY A 51 5.74 -8.89 3.12
C GLY A 51 6.51 -10.17 3.45
N ILE A 52 7.24 -10.16 4.57
CA ILE A 52 7.94 -11.33 5.10
C ILE A 52 7.21 -11.88 6.33
N GLY A 53 6.86 -13.16 6.29
CA GLY A 53 6.29 -13.86 7.44
C GLY A 53 4.88 -13.38 7.79
N GLU A 54 4.57 -13.30 9.08
CA GLU A 54 3.27 -12.85 9.56
C GLU A 54 3.18 -11.32 9.57
N LEU A 55 2.19 -10.80 8.85
CA LEU A 55 1.85 -9.37 8.85
C LEU A 55 0.60 -9.16 9.69
N HIS A 56 0.62 -8.14 10.54
CA HIS A 56 -0.57 -7.73 11.26
C HIS A 56 -1.28 -6.63 10.46
N ASP A 57 -2.37 -6.97 9.79
CA ASP A 57 -3.20 -6.03 9.05
C ASP A 57 -4.59 -5.89 9.68
N THR A 58 -4.95 -4.65 10.02
CA THR A 58 -6.29 -4.29 10.51
C THR A 58 -7.02 -3.49 9.45
N ILE A 59 -8.16 -4.02 8.98
CA ILE A 59 -8.97 -3.42 7.92
C ILE A 59 -10.23 -2.78 8.52
N MET A 60 -10.51 -1.53 8.14
CA MET A 60 -11.74 -0.82 8.49
C MET A 60 -12.41 -0.24 7.25
N TYR A 61 -13.73 -0.26 7.20
CA TYR A 61 -14.49 0.30 6.08
C TYR A 61 -15.25 1.56 6.49
N SER A 62 -15.31 2.53 5.59
CA SER A 62 -16.14 3.72 5.72
C SER A 62 -16.92 3.97 4.43
N VAL A 63 -18.14 4.47 4.54
CA VAL A 63 -18.99 4.80 3.38
C VAL A 63 -19.33 6.28 3.43
N ARG A 64 -19.12 6.97 2.31
CA ARG A 64 -19.54 8.36 2.11
C ARG A 64 -20.52 8.43 0.95
N HIS A 65 -21.64 9.10 1.16
CA HIS A 65 -22.56 9.45 0.08
C HIS A 65 -22.32 10.89 -0.36
N ASP A 66 -22.25 11.10 -1.67
CA ASP A 66 -22.20 12.44 -2.24
C ASP A 66 -23.60 13.08 -2.33
N ARG A 67 -23.69 14.30 -2.89
CA ARG A 67 -24.97 15.01 -3.06
C ARG A 67 -25.92 14.31 -4.04
N GLN A 68 -25.41 13.46 -4.92
CA GLN A 68 -26.18 12.69 -5.91
C GLN A 68 -26.57 11.30 -5.37
N GLY A 69 -26.16 10.99 -4.14
CA GLY A 69 -26.40 9.71 -3.47
C GLY A 69 -25.48 8.58 -3.93
N VAL A 70 -24.44 8.87 -4.72
CA VAL A 70 -23.38 7.91 -5.07
C VAL A 70 -22.62 7.56 -3.80
N ALA A 71 -22.46 6.27 -3.55
CA ALA A 71 -21.76 5.76 -2.38
C ALA A 71 -20.31 5.47 -2.77
N THR A 72 -19.36 6.13 -2.10
CA THR A 72 -17.94 5.80 -2.15
C THR A 72 -17.60 5.00 -0.90
N VAL A 73 -17.08 3.80 -1.08
CA VAL A 73 -16.51 2.97 -0.01
C VAL A 73 -15.03 3.26 0.06
N THR A 74 -14.51 3.41 1.28
CA THR A 74 -13.07 3.48 1.54
C THR A 74 -12.69 2.37 2.51
N GLU A 75 -11.76 1.53 2.07
CA GLU A 75 -11.07 0.52 2.87
C GLU A 75 -9.78 1.12 3.43
N HIS A 76 -9.61 1.07 4.75
CA HIS A 76 -8.48 1.61 5.49
C HIS A 76 -7.68 0.46 6.08
N HIS A 77 -6.40 0.37 5.70
CA HIS A 77 -5.48 -0.62 6.23
C HIS A 77 -4.56 0.00 7.27
N LYS A 78 -4.32 -0.76 8.33
CA LYS A 78 -3.24 -0.52 9.28
C LYS A 78 -2.38 -1.77 9.33
N LEU A 79 -1.33 -1.75 8.53
CA LEU A 79 -0.40 -2.85 8.35
C LEU A 79 0.84 -2.66 9.23
N LYS A 80 1.28 -3.73 9.88
CA LYS A 80 2.54 -3.78 10.62
C LYS A 80 3.28 -5.07 10.30
N GLY A 81 4.56 -4.96 10.02
CA GLY A 81 5.37 -6.15 9.79
C GLY A 81 6.72 -5.83 9.19
N THR A 82 7.41 -6.91 8.80
CA THR A 82 8.70 -6.87 8.15
C THR A 82 8.50 -6.97 6.64
N LEU A 83 9.19 -6.11 5.90
CA LEU A 83 9.12 -6.01 4.46
C LEU A 83 10.49 -6.35 3.87
N TRP A 84 10.48 -7.10 2.78
CA TRP A 84 11.67 -7.35 1.98
C TRP A 84 11.95 -6.14 1.10
N GLU A 85 13.22 -5.77 1.00
CA GLU A 85 13.69 -4.71 0.14
C GLU A 85 15.16 -4.91 -0.22
N ARG A 86 15.48 -4.80 -1.52
CA ARG A 86 16.87 -4.93 -1.95
C ARG A 86 17.65 -3.68 -1.57
N MET A 87 18.79 -3.88 -0.90
CA MET A 87 19.63 -2.76 -0.48
C MET A 87 20.68 -2.46 -1.55
N GLU A 88 20.73 -1.22 -2.01
CA GLU A 88 21.73 -0.75 -2.97
C GLU A 88 23.00 -0.35 -2.20
N LEU A 89 24.00 -1.24 -2.15
CA LEU A 89 25.23 -1.07 -1.35
C LEU A 89 26.47 -0.76 -2.22
N GLN A 90 26.25 -0.22 -3.42
CA GLN A 90 27.31 -0.04 -4.43
C GLN A 90 28.30 1.06 -4.04
N TYR A 91 27.85 2.12 -3.37
CA TYR A 91 28.67 3.26 -2.95
C TYR A 91 28.69 3.45 -1.43
N PHE A 92 28.57 2.34 -0.69
CA PHE A 92 28.45 2.37 0.76
C PHE A 92 29.61 3.16 1.40
N PRO A 93 29.33 4.12 2.31
CA PRO A 93 28.06 4.39 2.97
C PRO A 93 27.18 5.49 2.34
N LEU A 94 27.51 6.02 1.16
CA LEU A 94 26.83 7.18 0.57
C LEU A 94 25.55 6.84 -0.22
N ASP A 95 25.06 5.61 -0.10
CA ASP A 95 23.89 5.13 -0.83
C ASP A 95 22.57 5.64 -0.22
N VAL A 96 21.55 5.78 -1.08
CA VAL A 96 20.16 6.01 -0.68
C VAL A 96 19.41 4.69 -0.86
N GLN A 97 18.65 4.30 0.15
CA GLN A 97 17.82 3.11 0.13
C GLN A 97 16.36 3.48 -0.16
N ASP A 98 15.79 2.82 -1.16
CA ASP A 98 14.37 2.89 -1.48
C ASP A 98 13.63 1.88 -0.61
N LEU A 99 12.88 2.34 0.40
CA LEU A 99 12.08 1.48 1.27
C LEU A 99 10.65 1.46 0.74
N SER A 100 10.25 0.37 0.09
CA SER A 100 8.99 0.29 -0.65
C SER A 100 7.97 -0.67 -0.05
N ILE A 101 6.70 -0.37 -0.27
CA ILE A 101 5.57 -1.28 -0.08
C ILE A 101 4.91 -1.48 -1.44
N SER A 102 4.70 -2.74 -1.82
CA SER A 102 4.01 -3.09 -3.07
C SER A 102 2.68 -3.77 -2.78
N ILE A 103 1.58 -3.19 -3.26
CA ILE A 103 0.22 -3.66 -3.08
C ILE A 103 -0.32 -4.12 -4.43
N THR A 104 -0.93 -5.31 -4.45
CA THR A 104 -1.63 -5.88 -5.60
C THR A 104 -3.09 -6.19 -5.23
N THR A 105 -3.85 -6.71 -6.18
CA THR A 105 -5.20 -7.23 -6.00
C THR A 105 -5.30 -8.64 -6.58
N SER A 106 -6.20 -9.47 -6.03
CA SER A 106 -6.56 -10.77 -6.62
C SER A 106 -7.39 -10.62 -7.91
N HIS A 107 -7.84 -9.41 -8.25
CA HIS A 107 -8.59 -9.12 -9.47
C HIS A 107 -7.67 -8.78 -10.64
N SER A 108 -8.03 -9.22 -11.84
CA SER A 108 -7.25 -8.86 -13.03
C SER A 108 -7.40 -7.38 -13.41
N SER A 109 -6.46 -6.86 -14.18
CA SER A 109 -6.42 -5.49 -14.71
C SER A 109 -7.59 -5.18 -15.65
N LYS A 110 -8.31 -6.21 -16.13
CA LYS A 110 -9.56 -6.06 -16.90
C LYS A 110 -10.74 -5.69 -15.99
N GLU A 111 -10.70 -6.10 -14.73
CA GLU A 111 -11.74 -5.84 -13.73
C GLU A 111 -11.47 -4.54 -12.96
N MET A 112 -10.23 -4.35 -12.51
CA MET A 112 -9.85 -3.13 -11.81
C MET A 112 -8.38 -2.77 -12.01
N ILE A 113 -8.09 -1.48 -11.94
CA ILE A 113 -6.73 -0.94 -11.94
C ILE A 113 -6.55 0.01 -10.76
N PHE A 114 -5.33 0.10 -10.24
CA PHE A 114 -5.02 1.14 -9.26
C PHE A 114 -4.85 2.49 -9.94
N VAL A 115 -5.39 3.53 -9.30
CA VAL A 115 -5.20 4.91 -9.71
C VAL A 115 -4.78 5.72 -8.49
N LYS A 116 -3.67 6.45 -8.61
CA LYS A 116 -3.17 7.32 -7.55
C LYS A 116 -4.18 8.40 -7.19
N ASN A 117 -4.46 8.54 -5.91
CA ASN A 117 -5.24 9.66 -5.39
C ASN A 117 -4.34 10.90 -5.22
N PHE A 118 -4.48 11.89 -6.10
CA PHE A 118 -3.69 13.12 -6.04
C PHE A 118 -4.21 14.16 -5.03
N HIS A 119 -5.36 13.92 -4.39
CA HIS A 119 -5.96 14.88 -3.46
C HIS A 119 -5.40 14.78 -2.04
N LYS A 120 -4.76 13.66 -1.69
CA LYS A 120 -4.15 13.44 -0.38
C LYS A 120 -2.66 13.13 -0.57
N PRO A 121 -1.75 13.94 -0.02
CA PRO A 121 -0.33 13.65 -0.09
C PRO A 121 -0.01 12.40 0.75
N SER A 122 0.82 11.52 0.20
CA SER A 122 1.45 10.42 0.94
C SER A 122 2.74 10.92 1.58
N GLY A 123 3.11 10.34 2.73
CA GLY A 123 4.32 10.75 3.43
C GLY A 123 4.83 9.75 4.47
N ALA A 124 6.11 9.86 4.79
CA ALA A 124 6.78 9.17 5.88
C ALA A 124 6.79 10.04 7.15
N ASP A 125 6.45 9.46 8.30
CA ASP A 125 6.39 10.15 9.58
C ASP A 125 7.75 10.07 10.29
N ARG A 126 8.57 11.09 10.11
CA ARG A 126 9.92 11.17 10.70
C ARG A 126 9.93 11.23 12.22
N ARG A 127 8.88 11.76 12.84
CA ARG A 127 8.83 12.02 14.31
C ARG A 127 8.84 10.75 15.15
N VAL A 128 8.58 9.61 14.52
CA VAL A 128 8.50 8.29 15.15
C VAL A 128 9.51 7.32 14.55
N PHE A 129 10.44 7.84 13.73
CA PHE A 129 11.49 7.04 13.13
C PHE A 129 12.53 6.67 14.20
N THR A 130 12.73 5.37 14.41
CA THR A 130 13.54 4.87 15.54
C THR A 130 15.02 4.81 15.23
N ASP A 131 15.41 4.84 13.95
CA ASP A 131 16.78 4.62 13.49
C ASP A 131 17.44 5.91 12.99
N GLU A 132 17.01 7.07 13.53
CA GLU A 132 17.48 8.41 13.13
C GLU A 132 18.96 8.67 13.48
N GLN A 133 19.57 7.82 14.31
CA GLN A 133 20.98 7.89 14.65
C GLN A 133 21.87 7.40 13.51
N GLU A 134 21.35 6.48 12.69
CA GLU A 134 22.06 5.93 11.54
C GLU A 134 21.52 6.49 10.23
N TRP A 135 20.23 6.84 10.15
CA TRP A 135 19.58 7.19 8.89
C TRP A 135 18.88 8.55 8.92
N TYR A 136 18.92 9.23 7.79
CA TYR A 136 18.07 10.34 7.45
C TYR A 136 16.90 9.85 6.57
N LEU A 137 15.69 9.82 7.15
CA LEU A 137 14.46 9.47 6.43
C LEU A 137 13.88 10.71 5.72
N PHE A 138 13.65 10.60 4.42
CA PHE A 138 12.95 11.62 3.64
C PHE A 138 11.43 11.52 3.84
N GLU A 139 10.73 12.66 3.85
CA GLU A 139 9.28 12.69 4.09
C GLU A 139 8.45 12.30 2.87
N ASN A 140 8.99 12.52 1.67
CA ASN A 140 8.27 12.30 0.43
C ASN A 140 8.13 10.80 0.17
N VAL A 141 6.97 10.44 -0.37
CA VAL A 141 6.67 9.09 -0.84
C VAL A 141 6.41 9.15 -2.33
N ASP A 142 7.23 8.43 -3.08
CA ASP A 142 7.02 8.20 -4.50
C ASP A 142 6.02 7.07 -4.69
N ILE A 143 5.23 7.16 -5.75
CA ILE A 143 4.18 6.19 -6.04
C ILE A 143 4.24 5.87 -7.53
N GLU A 144 4.41 4.59 -7.82
CA GLU A 144 4.44 4.03 -9.16
C GLU A 144 3.34 2.99 -9.30
N THR A 145 2.82 2.84 -10.51
CA THR A 145 1.81 1.81 -10.84
C THR A 145 2.32 1.02 -12.02
N THR A 146 2.38 -0.30 -11.85
CA THR A 146 2.89 -1.24 -12.84
C THR A 146 1.87 -2.36 -13.06
N GLU A 147 2.12 -3.20 -14.06
CA GLU A 147 1.36 -4.43 -14.29
C GLU A 147 2.26 -5.64 -14.07
N ARG A 148 1.75 -6.64 -13.37
CA ARG A 148 2.36 -7.95 -13.20
C ARG A 148 1.64 -8.97 -14.06
N ILE A 149 2.38 -9.80 -14.79
CA ILE A 149 1.83 -10.88 -15.61
C ILE A 149 1.98 -12.21 -14.85
N GLU A 150 0.93 -13.02 -14.79
CA GLU A 150 1.04 -14.41 -14.32
C GLU A 150 1.23 -15.36 -15.51
N GLU A 151 2.44 -15.88 -15.67
CA GLU A 151 2.84 -16.70 -16.82
C GLU A 151 2.26 -18.14 -16.81
N TYR A 152 1.62 -18.57 -15.72
CA TYR A 152 1.20 -19.97 -15.50
C TYR A 152 -0.29 -20.24 -15.74
N VAL A 153 -1.06 -19.26 -16.20
CA VAL A 153 -2.51 -19.40 -16.46
C VAL A 153 -2.76 -19.47 -17.97
N GLU A 154 -3.65 -20.37 -18.42
CA GLU A 154 -3.97 -20.54 -19.85
C GLU A 154 -4.49 -19.25 -20.51
N ASP A 155 -5.05 -18.33 -19.70
CA ASP A 155 -5.36 -16.95 -20.06
C ASP A 155 -4.32 -16.02 -19.44
N GLU A 156 -3.56 -15.29 -20.29
CA GLU A 156 -2.69 -14.19 -19.84
C GLU A 156 -3.53 -13.12 -19.12
N ASN A 157 -3.48 -13.13 -17.80
CA ASN A 157 -4.09 -12.11 -16.95
C ASN A 157 -3.00 -11.24 -16.33
N ASN A 158 -3.17 -9.93 -16.50
CA ASN A 158 -2.33 -8.91 -15.89
C ASN A 158 -2.97 -8.47 -14.58
N TYR A 159 -2.18 -8.12 -13.59
CA TYR A 159 -2.63 -7.62 -12.28
C TYR A 159 -1.97 -6.28 -12.01
N SER A 160 -2.77 -5.29 -11.61
CA SER A 160 -2.25 -3.96 -11.29
C SER A 160 -1.50 -4.01 -9.96
N VAL A 161 -0.31 -3.41 -9.92
CA VAL A 161 0.51 -3.28 -8.72
C VAL A 161 0.78 -1.80 -8.48
N VAL A 162 0.59 -1.35 -7.24
CA VAL A 162 1.02 -0.02 -6.80
C VAL A 162 2.17 -0.14 -5.82
N THR A 163 3.27 0.52 -6.12
CA THR A 163 4.47 0.56 -5.27
C THR A 163 4.60 1.97 -4.71
N CYS A 164 4.67 2.06 -3.38
CA CYS A 164 4.93 3.32 -2.68
C CYS A 164 6.31 3.23 -2.02
N SER A 165 7.21 4.17 -2.31
CA SER A 165 8.59 4.16 -1.82
C SER A 165 8.91 5.42 -1.03
N CYS A 166 9.54 5.26 0.13
CA CYS A 166 10.20 6.37 0.84
C CYS A 166 11.71 6.15 0.83
N HIS A 167 12.45 7.24 0.96
CA HIS A 167 13.91 7.22 0.82
C HIS A 167 14.59 7.34 2.18
N ALA A 168 15.67 6.60 2.39
CA ALA A 168 16.54 6.72 3.56
C ALA A 168 18.01 6.81 3.14
N ALA A 169 18.74 7.79 3.68
CA ALA A 169 20.17 7.97 3.42
C ALA A 169 20.98 7.88 4.72
N ARG A 170 22.23 7.43 4.64
CA ARG A 170 23.14 7.32 5.79
C ARG A 170 24.07 8.53 5.89
#